data_AF-A0A974PNH1-F1
#
_entry.id   AF-A0A974PNH1-F1
#
_cell.length_a   1.000
_cell.length_b   1.000
_cell.length_c   1.000
_cell.angle_alpha   90.00
_cell.angle_beta   90.00
_cell.angle_gamma   90.00
#
_symmetry.space_group_name_H-M   'P 1'
#
loop_
_entity.id
_entity.type
_entity.pdbx_description
1 polymer ?
#
loop_
_entity_poly.entity_id
_entity_poly.type
_entity_poly.pdbx_seq_one_letter_code
_entity_poly.pdbx_strand_id
1 'polypeptide(L)'
;MAAKMGIVGLSRSIALDMGRYNVRSNCIAPFAWSRMTSSLPTETEEQRRRVERFQQMTPEKIAPLAVWLASDRAQDVSGQVFGVRNNEIYLFNQPRPMRSVHMGAGWTPELVDTVAKGAFAASLTPLERSSDVFTWDPI
;
A
#
# COMPACT_ATOMS: atom_id res chain seq x y z
N MET A 1 -10.08 -6.93 -4.22
CA MET A 1 -8.94 -5.99 -4.23
C MET A 1 -8.29 -5.81 -5.61
N ALA A 2 -8.91 -6.20 -6.75
CA ALA A 2 -8.29 -6.02 -8.08
C ALA A 2 -8.31 -4.57 -8.58
N ALA A 3 -9.46 -3.91 -8.51
CA ALA A 3 -9.63 -2.54 -9.01
C ALA A 3 -8.68 -1.53 -8.36
N LYS A 4 -8.41 -1.66 -7.05
CA LYS A 4 -7.52 -0.74 -6.32
C LYS A 4 -6.06 -0.90 -6.71
N MET A 5 -5.59 -2.14 -6.96
CA MET A 5 -4.26 -2.35 -7.53
C MET A 5 -4.17 -1.84 -8.97
N GLY A 6 -5.26 -1.91 -9.74
CA GLY A 6 -5.35 -1.25 -11.06
C GLY A 6 -5.13 0.27 -10.99
N ILE A 7 -5.69 0.94 -9.98
CA ILE A 7 -5.47 2.38 -9.75
C ILE A 7 -4.00 2.68 -9.44
N VAL A 8 -3.35 1.86 -8.60
CA VAL A 8 -1.93 2.01 -8.29
C VAL A 8 -1.07 1.88 -9.55
N GLY A 9 -1.36 0.87 -10.38
CA GLY A 9 -0.70 0.70 -11.68
C GLY A 9 -0.90 1.90 -12.60
N LEU A 10 -2.14 2.37 -12.74
CA LEU A 10 -2.50 3.54 -13.56
C LEU A 10 -1.76 4.80 -13.10
N SER A 11 -1.75 5.09 -11.80
CA SER A 11 -1.05 6.25 -11.24
C SER A 11 0.45 6.20 -11.54
N ARG A 12 1.06 5.01 -11.45
CA ARG A 12 2.48 4.83 -11.80
C ARG A 12 2.75 5.07 -13.28
N SER A 13 1.89 4.60 -14.17
CA SER A 13 2.01 4.87 -15.61
C SER A 13 1.90 6.36 -15.90
N ILE A 14 0.92 7.06 -15.31
CA ILE A 14 0.79 8.52 -15.45
C ILE A 14 2.06 9.22 -14.97
N ALA A 15 2.60 8.82 -13.81
CA ALA A 15 3.83 9.42 -13.28
C ALA A 15 5.04 9.27 -14.23
N LEU A 16 5.18 8.13 -14.90
CA LEU A 16 6.26 7.88 -15.86
C LEU A 16 6.04 8.64 -17.17
N ASP A 17 4.85 8.55 -17.75
CA ASP A 17 4.56 9.10 -19.08
C ASP A 17 4.45 10.62 -19.07
N MET A 18 3.91 11.17 -17.97
CA MET A 18 3.62 12.59 -17.86
C MET A 18 4.69 13.38 -17.10
N GLY A 19 5.71 12.70 -16.55
CA GLY A 19 6.80 13.35 -15.81
C GLY A 19 7.56 14.39 -16.64
N ARG A 20 7.74 14.15 -17.95
CA ARG A 20 8.36 15.12 -18.88
C ARG A 20 7.57 16.43 -19.06
N TYR A 21 6.30 16.43 -18.66
CA TYR A 21 5.42 17.60 -18.69
C TYR A 21 5.24 18.22 -17.29
N ASN A 22 6.09 17.85 -16.32
CA ASN A 22 5.97 18.27 -14.92
C ASN A 22 4.64 17.88 -14.25
N VAL A 23 3.97 16.83 -14.75
CA VAL A 23 2.78 16.27 -14.11
C VAL A 23 3.21 15.18 -13.13
N ARG A 24 2.67 15.25 -11.91
CA ARG A 24 2.91 14.27 -10.83
C ARG A 24 1.67 13.42 -10.65
N SER A 25 1.86 12.14 -10.31
CA SER A 25 0.76 11.25 -9.95
C SER A 25 1.16 10.38 -8.77
N ASN A 26 0.37 10.40 -7.70
CA ASN A 26 0.59 9.61 -6.50
C ASN A 26 -0.75 9.01 -6.05
N CYS A 27 -0.68 7.92 -5.28
CA CYS A 27 -1.84 7.29 -4.67
C CYS A 27 -1.86 7.50 -3.16
N ILE A 28 -3.05 7.70 -2.62
CA ILE A 28 -3.31 7.65 -1.18
C ILE A 28 -4.18 6.40 -0.93
N ALA A 29 -3.76 5.55 0.00
CA ALA A 29 -4.50 4.43 0.56
C ALA A 29 -5.07 4.87 1.92
N PRO A 30 -6.26 5.49 1.96
CA PRO A 30 -6.80 6.07 3.17
C PRO A 30 -7.44 5.01 4.08
N PHE A 31 -7.23 5.18 5.38
CA PHE A 31 -8.02 4.54 6.42
C PHE A 31 -8.83 5.63 7.12
N ALA A 32 -10.10 5.72 6.75
CA ALA A 32 -11.01 6.71 7.31
C ALA A 32 -12.40 6.10 7.57
N TRP A 33 -13.01 6.52 8.65
CA TRP A 33 -14.40 6.25 8.98
C TRP A 33 -15.33 7.12 8.15
N SER A 34 -16.27 6.50 7.46
CA SER A 34 -17.28 7.17 6.64
C SER A 34 -18.58 6.36 6.66
N ARG A 35 -19.64 6.90 6.05
CA ARG A 35 -20.91 6.16 5.84
C ARG A 35 -20.70 4.83 5.10
N MET A 36 -19.67 4.74 4.26
CA MET A 36 -19.35 3.51 3.54
C MET A 36 -18.76 2.43 4.44
N THR A 37 -18.07 2.82 5.53
CA THR A 37 -17.40 1.89 6.46
C THR A 37 -18.15 1.73 7.77
N SER A 38 -19.33 2.35 7.91
CA SER A 38 -20.08 2.41 9.18
C SER A 38 -20.85 1.14 9.52
N SER A 39 -20.85 0.13 8.65
CA SER A 39 -21.56 -1.15 8.81
C SER A 39 -20.76 -2.19 9.60
N LEU A 40 -19.71 -1.79 10.33
CA LEU A 40 -18.96 -2.73 11.16
C LEU A 40 -19.83 -3.27 12.31
N PRO A 41 -19.76 -4.58 12.62
CA PRO A 41 -20.49 -5.17 13.73
C PRO A 41 -20.15 -4.51 15.07
N THR A 42 -21.14 -4.37 15.95
CA THR A 42 -21.03 -3.75 17.29
C THR A 42 -21.72 -4.59 18.38
N GLU A 43 -21.82 -5.90 18.17
CA GLU A 43 -22.58 -6.82 19.03
C GLU A 43 -21.88 -7.04 20.37
N THR A 44 -20.55 -7.15 20.34
CA THR A 44 -19.70 -7.32 21.52
C THR A 44 -19.12 -5.99 22.00
N GLU A 45 -18.75 -5.94 23.28
CA GLU A 45 -18.08 -4.77 23.87
C GLU A 45 -16.74 -4.46 23.20
N GLU A 46 -15.99 -5.50 22.85
CA GLU A 46 -14.73 -5.37 22.13
C GLU A 46 -14.93 -4.75 20.74
N GLN A 47 -15.96 -5.19 20.02
CA GLN A 47 -16.34 -4.61 18.73
C GLN A 47 -16.76 -3.15 18.85
N ARG A 48 -17.54 -2.78 19.86
CA ARG A 48 -17.91 -1.37 20.12
C ARG A 48 -16.69 -0.49 20.33
N ARG A 49 -15.76 -0.89 21.21
CA ARG A 49 -14.51 -0.17 21.43
C ARG A 49 -13.66 -0.06 20.16
N ARG A 50 -13.64 -1.09 19.32
CA ARG A 50 -12.93 -1.05 18.02
C ARG A 50 -13.55 -0.04 17.07
N VAL A 51 -14.88 0.01 17.01
CA VAL A 51 -15.62 0.98 16.20
C VAL A 51 -15.38 2.40 16.70
N GLU A 52 -15.41 2.64 18.01
CA GLU A 52 -15.09 3.94 18.60
C GLU A 52 -13.68 4.41 18.23
N ARG A 53 -12.68 3.51 18.25
CA ARG A 53 -11.32 3.84 17.78
C ARG A 53 -11.30 4.20 16.30
N PHE A 54 -12.00 3.44 15.46
CA PHE A 54 -12.06 3.75 14.03
C PHE A 54 -12.79 5.06 13.72
N GLN A 55 -13.79 5.45 14.52
CA GLN A 55 -14.48 6.74 14.38
C GLN A 55 -13.55 7.94 14.53
N GLN A 56 -12.42 7.80 15.23
CA GLN A 56 -11.41 8.85 15.35
C GLN A 56 -10.61 9.07 14.05
N MET A 57 -10.61 8.08 13.14
CA MET A 57 -9.98 8.18 11.83
C MET A 57 -10.87 8.96 10.88
N THR A 58 -11.04 10.25 11.09
CA THR A 58 -11.94 11.04 10.26
C THR A 58 -11.32 11.30 8.88
N PRO A 59 -12.12 11.56 7.83
CA PRO A 59 -11.60 11.91 6.50
C PRO A 59 -10.65 13.12 6.50
N GLU A 60 -10.83 14.03 7.44
CA GLU A 60 -9.98 15.20 7.65
C GLU A 60 -8.53 14.82 7.99
N LYS A 61 -8.29 13.62 8.53
CA LYS A 61 -6.93 13.10 8.75
C LYS A 61 -6.18 12.82 7.45
N ILE A 62 -6.90 12.55 6.36
CA ILE A 62 -6.32 12.28 5.04
C ILE A 62 -5.99 13.60 4.31
N ALA A 63 -6.79 14.64 4.56
CA ALA A 63 -6.74 15.91 3.83
C ALA A 63 -5.36 16.59 3.84
N PRO A 64 -4.59 16.66 4.96
CA PRO A 64 -3.27 17.28 4.98
C PRO A 64 -2.31 16.71 3.94
N LEU A 65 -2.24 15.38 3.80
CA LEU A 65 -1.38 14.74 2.81
C LEU A 65 -1.84 15.06 1.39
N ALA A 66 -3.14 15.02 1.12
CA ALA A 66 -3.70 15.33 -0.19
C ALA A 66 -3.40 16.79 -0.60
N VAL A 67 -3.57 17.74 0.32
CA VAL A 67 -3.26 19.16 0.09
C VAL A 67 -1.76 19.34 -0.13
N TRP A 68 -0.90 18.68 0.65
CA TRP A 68 0.55 18.75 0.46
C TRP A 68 0.98 18.19 -0.91
N LEU A 69 0.44 17.05 -1.33
CA LEU A 69 0.72 16.46 -2.65
C LEU A 69 0.27 17.38 -3.81
N ALA A 70 -0.81 18.13 -3.62
CA ALA A 70 -1.29 19.12 -4.60
C ALA A 70 -0.45 20.41 -4.63
N SER A 71 0.37 20.67 -3.61
CA SER A 71 1.18 21.89 -3.51
C SER A 71 2.51 21.80 -4.27
N ASP A 72 3.16 22.95 -4.45
CA ASP A 72 4.52 23.05 -5.02
C ASP A 72 5.58 22.42 -4.10
N ARG A 73 5.29 22.28 -2.81
CA ARG A 73 6.24 21.70 -1.83
C ARG A 73 6.53 20.23 -2.06
N ALA A 74 5.71 19.54 -2.85
CA ALA A 74 5.87 18.13 -3.19
C ALA A 74 6.37 17.95 -4.64
N GLN A 75 6.99 18.96 -5.26
CA GLN A 75 7.37 18.97 -6.68
C GLN A 75 8.26 17.79 -7.09
N ASP A 76 9.03 17.24 -6.15
CA ASP A 76 9.94 16.10 -6.30
C ASP A 76 9.28 14.74 -6.02
N VAL A 77 7.96 14.72 -5.74
CA VAL A 77 7.23 13.52 -5.33
C VAL A 77 6.26 13.06 -6.42
N SER A 78 6.58 11.93 -7.05
CA SER A 78 5.73 11.29 -8.07
C SER A 78 5.86 9.77 -8.05
N GLY A 79 4.82 9.09 -8.49
CA GLY A 79 4.70 7.65 -8.61
C GLY A 79 4.56 6.90 -7.29
N GLN A 80 4.33 7.57 -6.16
CA GLN A 80 4.35 6.98 -4.83
C GLN A 80 2.96 6.49 -4.36
N VAL A 81 2.96 5.59 -3.37
CA VAL A 81 1.74 5.11 -2.70
C VAL A 81 1.88 5.37 -1.21
N PHE A 82 1.08 6.28 -0.68
CA PHE A 82 1.06 6.63 0.74
C PHE A 82 -0.14 5.99 1.43
N GLY A 83 0.06 5.45 2.63
CA GLY A 83 -1.03 5.12 3.54
C GLY A 83 -1.19 6.20 4.59
N VAL A 84 -2.44 6.48 4.95
CA VAL A 84 -2.76 7.42 6.03
C VAL A 84 -3.81 6.80 6.93
N ARG A 85 -3.53 6.76 8.23
CA ARG A 85 -4.42 6.26 9.26
C ARG A 85 -4.25 7.10 10.52
N ASN A 86 -5.30 7.81 10.94
CA ASN A 86 -5.24 8.76 12.05
C ASN A 86 -4.07 9.76 11.92
N ASN A 87 -3.09 9.77 12.83
CA ASN A 87 -1.92 10.67 12.78
C ASN A 87 -0.69 9.99 12.14
N GLU A 88 -0.88 8.83 11.52
CA GLU A 88 0.19 8.06 10.86
C GLU A 88 0.18 8.29 9.35
N ILE A 89 1.35 8.61 8.79
CA ILE A 89 1.61 8.58 7.35
C ILE A 89 2.73 7.58 7.11
N TYR A 90 2.50 6.59 6.26
CA TYR A 90 3.50 5.59 5.90
C TYR A 90 3.59 5.42 4.38
N LEU A 91 4.77 5.06 3.90
CA LEU A 91 5.05 4.89 2.48
C LEU A 91 5.07 3.41 2.13
N PHE A 92 4.26 3.00 1.17
CA PHE A 92 4.33 1.65 0.62
C PHE A 92 5.50 1.53 -0.37
N ASN A 93 6.12 0.36 -0.42
CA ASN A 93 7.12 0.07 -1.42
C ASN A 93 6.48 -0.07 -2.81
N GLN A 94 7.33 -0.08 -3.84
CA GLN A 94 6.92 -0.43 -5.20
C GLN A 94 7.59 -1.74 -5.60
N PRO A 95 6.90 -2.61 -6.35
CA PRO A 95 7.48 -3.87 -6.78
C PRO A 95 8.71 -3.60 -7.65
N ARG A 96 9.83 -4.18 -7.23
CA ARG A 96 11.10 -4.24 -7.93
C ARG A 96 11.63 -5.68 -7.80
N PRO A 97 12.44 -6.17 -8.75
CA PRO A 97 13.09 -7.46 -8.59
C PRO A 97 13.85 -7.52 -7.26
N MET A 98 13.48 -8.44 -6.38
CA MET A 98 14.12 -8.62 -5.06
C MET A 98 15.30 -9.59 -5.12
N ARG A 99 15.18 -10.62 -5.96
CA ARG A 99 16.19 -11.67 -6.13
C ARG A 99 16.13 -12.19 -7.55
N SER A 100 17.28 -12.61 -8.08
CA SER A 100 17.38 -13.29 -9.37
C SER A 100 18.29 -14.51 -9.24
N VAL A 101 18.03 -15.51 -10.07
CA VAL A 101 18.90 -16.66 -10.30
C VAL A 101 18.96 -16.86 -11.80
N HIS A 102 20.15 -17.21 -12.30
CA HIS A 102 20.37 -17.45 -13.71
C HIS A 102 20.72 -18.92 -13.94
N MET A 103 20.17 -19.50 -15.01
CA MET A 103 20.49 -20.83 -15.48
C MET A 103 20.86 -20.75 -16.96
N GLY A 104 22.14 -20.91 -17.27
CA GLY A 104 22.67 -20.67 -18.62
C GLY A 104 22.09 -21.60 -19.69
N ALA A 105 21.73 -22.83 -19.31
CA ALA A 105 21.12 -23.82 -20.20
C ALA A 105 19.58 -23.70 -20.31
N GLY A 106 18.96 -22.73 -19.63
CA GLY A 106 17.51 -22.61 -19.53
C GLY A 106 16.92 -23.34 -18.30
N TRP A 107 15.60 -23.28 -18.15
CA TRP A 107 14.89 -23.80 -16.98
C TRP A 107 13.99 -24.99 -17.35
N THR A 108 13.98 -26.00 -16.48
CA THR A 108 12.92 -27.03 -16.42
C THR A 108 12.15 -26.88 -15.10
N PRO A 109 10.92 -27.41 -14.98
CA PRO A 109 10.18 -27.38 -13.71
C PRO A 109 10.97 -27.96 -12.52
N GLU A 110 11.77 -29.02 -12.75
CA GLU A 110 12.60 -29.67 -11.73
C GLU A 110 13.73 -28.74 -11.25
N LEU A 111 14.36 -28.00 -12.17
CA LEU A 111 15.37 -26.99 -11.83
C LEU A 111 14.75 -25.80 -11.09
N VAL A 112 13.51 -25.44 -11.39
CA VAL A 112 12.79 -24.40 -10.64
C VAL A 112 12.56 -24.85 -9.19
N ASP A 113 12.11 -26.09 -8.97
CA ASP A 113 11.87 -26.60 -7.61
C ASP A 113 13.17 -26.80 -6.81
N THR A 114 14.22 -27.32 -7.45
CA THR A 114 15.47 -27.63 -6.75
C THR A 114 16.41 -26.44 -6.58
N VAL A 115 16.40 -25.48 -7.53
CA VAL A 115 17.35 -24.34 -7.52
C VAL A 115 16.63 -23.03 -7.20
N ALA A 116 15.65 -22.63 -8.01
CA ALA A 116 15.03 -21.30 -7.91
C ALA A 116 14.25 -21.14 -6.59
N LYS A 117 13.44 -22.13 -6.21
CA LYS A 117 12.66 -22.12 -4.98
C LYS A 117 13.53 -21.96 -3.74
N GLY A 118 14.62 -22.72 -3.64
CA GLY A 118 15.57 -22.61 -2.53
C GLY A 118 16.22 -21.22 -2.47
N ALA A 119 16.63 -20.69 -3.62
CA ALA A 119 17.24 -19.37 -3.71
C ALA A 119 16.28 -18.21 -3.42
N PHE A 120 14.98 -18.38 -3.64
CA PHE A 120 13.95 -17.37 -3.38
C PHE A 120 13.33 -17.48 -1.99
N ALA A 121 13.41 -18.63 -1.32
CA ALA A 121 12.66 -18.92 -0.09
C ALA A 121 12.75 -17.82 0.97
N ALA A 122 13.95 -17.31 1.25
CA ALA A 122 14.17 -16.26 2.25
C ALA A 122 13.69 -14.86 1.82
N SER A 123 13.37 -14.67 0.53
CA SER A 123 12.92 -13.40 -0.05
C SER A 123 11.43 -13.38 -0.40
N LEU A 124 10.72 -14.50 -0.23
CA LEU A 124 9.28 -14.55 -0.47
C LEU A 124 8.55 -13.71 0.58
N THR A 125 7.70 -12.80 0.14
CA THR A 125 6.81 -12.05 1.04
C THR A 125 5.81 -13.03 1.67
N PRO A 126 5.74 -13.14 3.01
CA PRO A 126 4.77 -14.01 3.67
C PRO A 126 3.34 -13.53 3.45
N LEU A 127 2.38 -14.46 3.55
CA LEU A 127 0.96 -14.14 3.42
C LEU A 127 0.40 -13.60 4.74
N GLU A 128 0.66 -12.33 4.99
CA GLU A 128 0.27 -11.62 6.20
C GLU A 128 -1.01 -10.78 5.98
N ARG A 129 -1.83 -10.65 7.02
CA ARG A 129 -2.96 -9.73 7.06
C ARG A 129 -2.50 -8.38 7.60
N SER A 130 -3.30 -7.34 7.40
CA SER A 130 -3.01 -6.02 7.96
C SER A 130 -2.83 -6.03 9.47
N SER A 131 -3.54 -6.88 10.21
CA SER A 131 -3.36 -7.04 11.67
C SER A 131 -2.03 -7.68 12.06
N ASP A 132 -1.42 -8.45 11.16
CA ASP A 132 -0.14 -9.12 11.40
C ASP A 132 1.02 -8.12 11.16
N VAL A 133 0.83 -7.14 10.27
CA VAL A 133 1.81 -6.08 9.97
C VAL A 133 1.66 -4.87 10.90
N PHE A 134 0.44 -4.39 11.12
CA PHE A 134 0.14 -3.29 12.04
C PHE A 134 -0.21 -3.86 13.41
N THR A 135 0.83 -4.14 14.22
CA THR A 135 0.70 -4.75 15.55
C THR A 135 0.36 -3.74 16.65
N TRP A 136 0.11 -2.48 16.29
CA TRP A 136 -0.24 -1.40 17.20
C TRP A 136 -1.56 -0.72 16.82
N ASP A 137 -2.21 -0.17 17.83
CA ASP A 137 -3.39 0.67 17.62
C ASP A 137 -2.98 1.96 16.88
N PRO A 138 -3.83 2.46 15.97
CA PRO A 138 -3.62 3.73 15.30
C PRO A 138 -3.43 4.88 16.29
N ILE A 139 -2.38 5.67 16.09
CA ILE A 139 -2.01 6.83 16.93
C ILE A 139 -2.22 8.15 16.20
#